data_AF-A0A1W1VT38-F1
#
_entry.id   AF-A0A1W1VT38-F1
#
_cell.length_a   1.000
_cell.length_b   1.000
_cell.length_c   1.000
_cell.angle_alpha   90.00
_cell.angle_beta   90.00
_cell.angle_gamma   90.00
#
_symmetry.space_group_name_H-M   'P 1'
#
loop_
_entity.id
_entity.type
_entity.pdbx_description
1 polymer ?
#
loop_
_entity_poly.entity_id
_entity_poly.type
_entity_poly.pdbx_seq_one_letter_code
_entity_poly.pdbx_strand_id
1 'polypeptide(L)'
;MRGRILKDNRGFAVLMVFLLLVPMLLLAMEGMVNLNTAVTVSDVDLQEAVAFAVKAAAMQVTPASQASGHPRINAERAHAAFREILAKNLGFDPNTMVPLPGLSYASVRYTLVVYNGYDDYVFENAPGAKAFRFDGAVGTEYGFPYSGFPATFTVTPADILWGSAGGRMVTLPSPGAVAVVEAEAKKILGVGTLRTVRWAAARIVCVEGTCSVR
;
A
#
# COMPACT_ATOMS: atom_id res chain seq x y z
N MET A 1 -70.44 -40.22 -22.62
CA MET A 1 -69.52 -39.07 -22.81
C MET A 1 -68.36 -39.22 -21.83
N ARG A 2 -67.14 -39.50 -22.32
CA ARG A 2 -65.93 -39.67 -21.48
C ARG A 2 -65.30 -38.30 -21.23
N GLY A 3 -65.44 -37.77 -20.03
CA GLY A 3 -64.76 -36.55 -19.61
C GLY A 3 -63.25 -36.76 -19.53
N ARG A 4 -62.49 -36.08 -20.38
CA ARG A 4 -61.04 -35.96 -20.25
C ARG A 4 -60.77 -34.96 -19.13
N ILE A 5 -60.34 -35.45 -17.97
CA ILE A 5 -59.79 -34.62 -16.90
C ILE A 5 -58.41 -34.17 -17.37
N LEU A 6 -58.29 -32.91 -17.79
CA LEU A 6 -57.01 -32.26 -18.06
C LEU A 6 -56.27 -32.10 -16.72
N LYS A 7 -55.25 -32.92 -16.52
CA LYS A 7 -54.39 -32.88 -15.32
C LYS A 7 -53.62 -31.54 -15.33
N ASP A 8 -53.96 -30.65 -14.42
CA ASP A 8 -53.33 -29.33 -14.31
C ASP A 8 -51.90 -29.49 -13.77
N ASN A 9 -50.91 -29.37 -14.68
CA ASN A 9 -49.48 -29.50 -14.38
C ASN A 9 -48.82 -28.15 -14.04
N ARG A 10 -49.59 -27.05 -13.92
CA ARG A 10 -49.02 -25.72 -13.65
C ARG A 10 -48.28 -25.67 -12.32
N GLY A 11 -48.79 -26.35 -11.29
CA GLY A 11 -48.13 -26.45 -9.98
C GLY A 11 -46.79 -27.19 -10.03
N PHE A 12 -46.68 -28.23 -10.88
CA PHE A 12 -45.44 -28.99 -11.04
C PHE A 12 -44.36 -28.18 -11.77
N ALA A 13 -44.75 -27.41 -12.79
CA ALA A 13 -43.84 -26.52 -13.51
C ALA A 13 -43.29 -25.41 -12.62
N VAL A 14 -44.13 -24.79 -11.78
CA VAL A 14 -43.70 -23.77 -10.81
C VAL A 14 -42.73 -24.37 -9.78
N LEU A 15 -43.01 -25.58 -9.29
CA LEU A 15 -42.15 -26.26 -8.32
C LEU A 15 -40.78 -26.63 -8.92
N MET A 16 -40.75 -27.08 -10.18
CA MET A 16 -39.51 -27.34 -10.92
C MET A 16 -38.67 -26.08 -11.15
N VAL A 17 -39.30 -24.97 -11.56
CA VAL A 17 -38.60 -23.69 -11.71
C VAL A 17 -38.04 -23.24 -10.37
N PHE A 18 -38.80 -23.33 -9.28
CA PHE A 18 -38.33 -22.93 -7.95
C PHE A 18 -37.14 -23.78 -7.47
N LEU A 19 -37.19 -25.10 -7.68
CA LEU A 19 -36.10 -26.02 -7.35
C LEU A 19 -34.82 -25.77 -8.15
N LEU A 20 -34.92 -25.22 -9.35
CA LEU A 20 -33.77 -24.89 -10.20
C LEU A 20 -33.24 -23.47 -9.90
N LEU A 21 -34.14 -22.54 -9.57
CA LEU A 21 -33.83 -21.13 -9.40
C LEU A 21 -33.22 -20.83 -8.02
N VAL A 22 -33.63 -21.55 -6.97
CA VAL A 22 -33.02 -21.43 -5.62
C VAL A 22 -31.52 -21.78 -5.60
N PRO A 23 -31.06 -22.95 -6.10
CA PRO A 23 -29.63 -23.26 -6.12
C PRO A 23 -28.85 -22.32 -7.03
N MET A 24 -29.46 -21.84 -8.12
CA MET A 24 -28.82 -20.84 -9.00
C MET A 24 -28.64 -19.48 -8.29
N LEU A 25 -29.62 -19.05 -7.50
CA LEU A 25 -29.52 -17.85 -6.65
C LEU A 25 -28.44 -18.01 -5.57
N LEU A 26 -28.36 -19.17 -4.92
CA LEU A 26 -27.33 -19.45 -3.91
C LEU A 26 -25.92 -19.41 -4.52
N LEU A 27 -25.72 -20.02 -5.70
CA LEU A 27 -24.45 -19.95 -6.43
C LEU A 27 -24.11 -18.52 -6.85
N ALA A 28 -25.10 -17.73 -7.27
CA ALA A 28 -24.90 -16.32 -7.60
C ALA A 28 -24.49 -15.50 -6.36
N MET A 29 -25.11 -15.76 -5.20
CA MET A 29 -24.77 -15.11 -3.94
C MET A 29 -23.36 -15.48 -3.47
N GLU A 30 -22.98 -16.76 -3.51
CA GLU A 30 -21.61 -17.21 -3.18
C GLU A 30 -20.56 -16.56 -4.10
N GLY A 31 -20.85 -16.48 -5.41
CA GLY A 31 -19.97 -15.82 -6.37
C GLY A 31 -19.76 -14.32 -6.07
N MET A 32 -20.83 -13.61 -5.72
CA MET A 32 -20.76 -12.18 -5.37
C MET A 32 -20.04 -11.92 -4.05
N VAL A 33 -20.25 -12.75 -3.03
CA VAL A 33 -19.60 -12.61 -1.72
C VAL A 33 -18.09 -12.85 -1.84
N ASN A 34 -17.68 -13.92 -2.54
CA ASN A 34 -16.26 -14.29 -2.67
C ASN A 34 -15.42 -13.26 -3.44
N LEU A 35 -16.01 -12.58 -4.44
CA LEU A 35 -15.31 -11.55 -5.20
C LEU A 35 -15.09 -10.29 -4.36
N ASN A 36 -16.09 -9.86 -3.59
CA ASN A 36 -15.98 -8.64 -2.78
C ASN A 36 -15.07 -8.85 -1.56
N THR A 37 -15.09 -10.02 -0.93
CA THR A 37 -14.22 -10.30 0.21
C THR A 37 -12.75 -10.39 -0.21
N ALA A 38 -12.44 -11.05 -1.34
CA ALA A 38 -11.07 -11.17 -1.83
C ALA A 38 -10.43 -9.81 -2.17
N VAL A 39 -11.19 -8.91 -2.80
CA VAL A 39 -10.72 -7.54 -3.08
C VAL A 39 -10.50 -6.76 -1.80
N THR A 40 -11.43 -6.84 -0.85
CA THR A 40 -11.34 -6.09 0.41
C THR A 40 -10.18 -6.57 1.28
N VAL A 41 -9.94 -7.87 1.38
CA VAL A 41 -8.82 -8.42 2.17
C VAL A 41 -7.48 -8.04 1.56
N SER A 42 -7.31 -8.21 0.25
CA SER A 42 -6.07 -7.83 -0.44
C SER A 42 -5.74 -6.34 -0.32
N ASP A 43 -6.78 -5.52 -0.20
CA ASP A 43 -6.66 -4.09 -0.04
C ASP A 43 -6.22 -3.67 1.38
N VAL A 44 -6.80 -4.31 2.39
CA VAL A 44 -6.43 -4.12 3.80
C VAL A 44 -5.00 -4.60 4.06
N ASP A 45 -4.64 -5.78 3.55
CA ASP A 45 -3.29 -6.35 3.69
C ASP A 45 -2.24 -5.41 3.08
N LEU A 46 -2.50 -4.87 1.89
CA LEU A 46 -1.60 -3.91 1.26
C LEU A 46 -1.48 -2.64 2.10
N GLN A 47 -2.59 -2.08 2.58
CA GLN A 47 -2.55 -0.88 3.40
C GLN A 47 -1.71 -1.05 4.67
N GLU A 48 -1.89 -2.17 5.37
CA GLU A 48 -1.12 -2.50 6.57
C GLU A 48 0.36 -2.75 6.25
N ALA A 49 0.66 -3.46 5.15
CA ALA A 49 2.02 -3.71 4.70
C ALA A 49 2.78 -2.40 4.41
N VAL A 50 2.15 -1.45 3.70
CA VAL A 50 2.76 -0.13 3.44
C VAL A 50 2.96 0.64 4.74
N ALA A 51 1.98 0.64 5.64
CA ALA A 51 2.09 1.35 6.91
C ALA A 51 3.26 0.85 7.77
N PHE A 52 3.45 -0.47 7.88
CA PHE A 52 4.59 -1.04 8.60
C PHE A 52 5.92 -0.74 7.92
N ALA A 53 5.99 -0.83 6.59
CA ALA A 53 7.21 -0.54 5.86
C ALA A 53 7.64 0.93 6.02
N VAL A 54 6.71 1.88 5.92
CA VAL A 54 6.99 3.31 6.11
C VAL A 54 7.39 3.61 7.56
N LYS A 55 6.77 2.94 8.54
CA LYS A 55 7.19 3.04 9.95
C LYS A 55 8.61 2.53 10.14
N ALA A 56 8.95 1.37 9.57
CA ALA A 56 10.30 0.81 9.65
C ALA A 56 11.35 1.73 9.03
N ALA A 57 11.03 2.39 7.91
CA ALA A 57 11.86 3.42 7.30
C ALA A 57 12.08 4.62 8.23
N ALA A 58 11.00 5.16 8.81
CA ALA A 58 11.08 6.31 9.71
C ALA A 58 11.85 6.01 11.01
N MET A 59 11.99 4.74 11.39
CA MET A 59 12.78 4.31 12.55
C MET A 59 14.28 4.20 12.28
N GLN A 60 14.75 4.35 11.04
CA GLN A 60 16.18 4.28 10.70
C GLN A 60 16.90 5.59 11.02
N VAL A 61 16.87 5.99 12.29
CA VAL A 61 17.48 7.22 12.79
C VAL A 61 18.99 7.06 12.89
N THR A 62 19.74 8.13 12.60
CA THR A 62 21.19 8.10 12.72
C THR A 62 21.64 8.27 14.18
N PRO A 63 22.74 7.61 14.61
CA PRO A 63 23.18 7.71 16.00
C PRO A 63 23.54 9.13 16.43
N ALA A 64 24.22 9.92 15.60
CA ALA A 64 24.61 11.29 15.97
C ALA A 64 23.40 12.22 16.09
N SER A 65 22.43 12.10 15.19
CA SER A 65 21.20 12.90 15.23
C SER A 65 20.30 12.52 16.41
N GLN A 66 20.30 11.24 16.80
CA GLN A 66 19.62 10.80 18.02
C GLN A 66 20.31 11.34 19.28
N ALA A 67 21.64 11.29 19.33
CA ALA A 67 22.42 11.76 20.47
C ALA A 67 22.34 13.28 20.68
N SER A 68 22.17 14.05 19.61
CA SER A 68 21.98 15.50 19.67
C SER A 68 20.56 15.95 20.02
N GLY A 69 19.59 15.01 20.12
CA GLY A 69 18.18 15.33 20.35
C GLY A 69 17.42 15.79 19.10
N HIS A 70 18.03 15.73 17.92
CA HIS A 70 17.41 16.11 16.65
C HIS A 70 17.37 14.93 15.68
N PRO A 71 16.54 13.90 15.93
CA PRO A 71 16.61 12.64 15.19
C PRO A 71 16.37 12.86 13.70
N ARG A 72 17.33 12.40 12.87
CA ARG A 72 17.28 12.37 11.41
C ARG A 72 17.35 10.95 10.90
N ILE A 73 16.66 10.70 9.80
CA ILE A 73 16.54 9.39 9.17
C ILE A 73 17.69 9.21 8.18
N ASN A 74 18.47 8.13 8.32
CA ASN A 74 19.40 7.68 7.29
C ASN A 74 18.61 7.16 6.09
N ALA A 75 18.73 7.83 4.95
CA ALA A 75 17.89 7.58 3.79
C ALA A 75 18.12 6.18 3.17
N GLU A 76 19.37 5.71 3.12
CA GLU A 76 19.70 4.41 2.54
C GLU A 76 19.25 3.26 3.44
N ARG A 77 19.49 3.36 4.74
CA ARG A 77 18.99 2.39 5.72
C ARG A 77 17.47 2.38 5.74
N ALA A 78 16.84 3.55 5.64
CA ALA A 78 15.39 3.65 5.55
C ALA A 78 14.84 2.95 4.31
N HIS A 79 15.48 3.12 3.16
CA HIS A 79 15.09 2.41 1.94
C HIS A 79 15.27 0.90 2.07
N ALA A 80 16.39 0.43 2.62
CA ALA A 80 16.64 -0.99 2.86
C ALA A 80 15.58 -1.61 3.80
N ALA A 81 15.31 -0.96 4.94
CA ALA A 81 14.31 -1.41 5.91
C ALA A 81 12.88 -1.37 5.33
N PHE A 82 12.55 -0.34 4.55
CA PHE A 82 11.28 -0.26 3.83
C PHE A 82 11.10 -1.46 2.91
N ARG A 83 12.09 -1.74 2.06
CA ARG A 83 12.06 -2.83 1.10
C ARG A 83 11.92 -4.17 1.80
N GLU A 84 12.71 -4.41 2.84
CA GLU A 84 12.68 -5.66 3.59
C GLU A 84 11.29 -5.94 4.19
N ILE A 85 10.71 -4.95 4.89
CA ILE A 85 9.40 -5.11 5.53
C ILE A 85 8.28 -5.21 4.50
N LEU A 86 8.32 -4.41 3.44
CA LEU A 86 7.34 -4.49 2.36
C LEU A 86 7.37 -5.86 1.67
N ALA A 87 8.57 -6.34 1.33
CA ALA A 87 8.78 -7.63 0.70
C ALA A 87 8.31 -8.77 1.61
N LYS A 88 8.64 -8.73 2.90
CA LYS A 88 8.19 -9.75 3.87
C LYS A 88 6.67 -9.79 4.01
N ASN A 89 6.01 -8.64 4.06
CA ASN A 89 4.56 -8.56 4.26
C ASN A 89 3.75 -8.97 3.02
N LEU A 90 4.26 -8.67 1.81
CA LEU A 90 3.58 -9.03 0.56
C LEU A 90 4.12 -10.34 -0.06
N GLY A 91 5.17 -10.91 0.55
CA GLY A 91 5.89 -12.11 0.16
C GLY A 91 6.63 -11.99 -1.17
N PHE A 92 7.42 -10.94 -1.31
CA PHE A 92 8.47 -10.82 -2.30
C PHE A 92 9.83 -11.19 -1.69
N ASP A 93 10.78 -11.53 -2.53
CA ASP A 93 12.19 -11.58 -2.14
C ASP A 93 12.69 -10.14 -1.83
N PRO A 94 13.31 -9.89 -0.67
CA PRO A 94 13.69 -8.53 -0.26
C PRO A 94 14.78 -7.89 -1.14
N ASN A 95 15.63 -8.70 -1.77
CA ASN A 95 16.75 -8.23 -2.58
C ASN A 95 16.34 -7.91 -4.01
N THR A 96 15.45 -8.72 -4.58
CA THR A 96 15.05 -8.66 -5.99
C THR A 96 13.64 -8.09 -6.19
N MET A 97 12.81 -8.06 -5.14
CA MET A 97 11.38 -7.75 -5.20
C MET A 97 10.60 -8.65 -6.17
N VAL A 98 11.10 -9.87 -6.42
CA VAL A 98 10.41 -10.90 -7.22
C VAL A 98 9.42 -11.65 -6.33
N PRO A 99 8.17 -11.89 -6.78
CA PRO A 99 7.17 -12.56 -5.96
C PRO A 99 7.58 -14.00 -5.67
N LEU A 100 7.44 -14.45 -4.42
CA LEU A 100 7.65 -15.85 -4.08
C LEU A 100 6.53 -16.72 -4.68
N PRO A 101 6.84 -17.97 -5.05
CA PRO A 101 5.84 -18.86 -5.64
C PRO A 101 4.67 -19.13 -4.68
N GLY A 102 3.46 -19.21 -5.24
CA GLY A 102 2.24 -19.51 -4.46
C GLY A 102 1.55 -18.31 -3.80
N LEU A 103 2.05 -17.09 -4.00
CA LEU A 103 1.48 -15.89 -3.37
C LEU A 103 0.59 -15.03 -4.28
N SER A 104 -0.22 -14.21 -3.59
CA SER A 104 -1.30 -13.40 -4.14
C SER A 104 -0.85 -12.24 -5.01
N TYR A 105 0.37 -11.73 -4.88
CA TYR A 105 0.85 -10.60 -5.67
C TYR A 105 1.76 -11.04 -6.83
N ALA A 106 1.63 -10.37 -7.97
CA ALA A 106 2.37 -10.58 -9.20
C ALA A 106 3.50 -9.58 -9.39
N SER A 107 3.27 -8.31 -9.03
CA SER A 107 4.26 -7.25 -9.16
C SER A 107 4.03 -6.17 -8.10
N VAL A 108 5.09 -5.41 -7.80
CA VAL A 108 5.04 -4.27 -6.89
C VAL A 108 5.89 -3.13 -7.43
N ARG A 109 5.36 -1.92 -7.30
CA ARG A 109 6.02 -0.65 -7.61
C ARG A 109 5.87 0.27 -6.41
N TYR A 110 6.85 1.12 -6.17
CA TYR A 110 6.73 2.10 -5.10
C TYR A 110 7.55 3.36 -5.36
N THR A 111 7.12 4.45 -4.73
CA THR A 111 7.97 5.60 -4.43
C THR A 111 8.01 5.76 -2.91
N LEU A 112 9.20 5.87 -2.34
CA LEU A 112 9.47 6.21 -0.95
C LEU A 112 10.20 7.57 -0.93
N VAL A 113 9.68 8.51 -0.16
CA VAL A 113 10.34 9.78 0.14
C VAL A 113 10.73 9.78 1.61
N VAL A 114 12.03 9.91 1.89
CA VAL A 114 12.57 10.16 3.23
C VAL A 114 12.80 11.65 3.35
N TYR A 115 12.23 12.27 4.39
CA TYR A 115 12.22 13.70 4.58
C TYR A 115 12.72 14.09 5.97
N ASN A 116 13.87 14.76 6.01
CA ASN A 116 14.52 15.28 7.21
C ASN A 116 14.44 16.81 7.34
N GLY A 117 14.07 17.52 6.28
CA GLY A 117 13.89 18.97 6.24
C GLY A 117 15.18 19.78 6.22
N TYR A 118 16.29 19.27 6.75
CA TYR A 118 17.58 19.95 6.85
C TYR A 118 18.75 18.98 6.56
N ASP A 119 19.89 19.54 6.14
CA ASP A 119 21.13 18.83 5.78
C ASP A 119 22.16 18.73 6.92
N ASP A 120 21.70 18.88 8.16
CA ASP A 120 22.55 18.90 9.37
C ASP A 120 23.31 17.59 9.62
N TYR A 121 22.82 16.46 9.09
CA TYR A 121 23.41 15.12 9.27
C TYR A 121 23.71 14.39 7.94
N VAL A 122 23.99 15.13 6.87
CA VAL A 122 24.33 14.55 5.55
C VAL A 122 25.50 13.56 5.62
N PHE A 123 26.47 13.80 6.50
CA PHE A 123 27.64 12.94 6.69
C PHE A 123 27.31 11.52 7.19
N GLU A 124 26.11 11.30 7.73
CA GLU A 124 25.58 9.97 8.14
C GLU A 124 24.51 9.45 7.16
N ASN A 125 24.53 9.90 5.90
CA ASN A 125 23.53 9.61 4.87
C ASN A 125 22.10 10.02 5.28
N ALA A 126 21.95 11.10 6.05
CA ALA A 126 20.67 11.71 6.39
C ALA A 126 20.51 13.10 5.73
N PRO A 127 20.35 13.14 4.39
CA PRO A 127 20.08 14.39 3.68
C PRO A 127 18.69 14.93 4.01
N GLY A 128 18.47 16.21 3.72
CA GLY A 128 17.25 16.96 3.96
C GLY A 128 16.03 16.32 3.30
N ALA A 129 16.18 15.79 2.09
CA ALA A 129 15.22 14.83 1.55
C ALA A 129 15.85 13.97 0.44
N LYS A 130 15.40 12.71 0.36
CA LYS A 130 15.80 11.76 -0.69
C LYS A 130 14.61 10.91 -1.08
N ALA A 131 14.46 10.66 -2.38
CA ALA A 131 13.41 9.82 -2.92
C ALA A 131 13.98 8.57 -3.58
N PHE A 132 13.25 7.47 -3.45
CA PHE A 132 13.57 6.17 -4.01
C PHE A 132 12.36 5.67 -4.77
N ARG A 133 12.54 5.29 -6.03
CA ARG A 133 11.48 4.77 -6.88
C ARG A 133 11.86 3.39 -7.39
N PHE A 134 10.90 2.48 -7.39
CA PHE A 134 11.04 1.15 -7.97
C PHE A 134 9.89 0.91 -8.94
N ASP A 135 10.22 0.67 -10.20
CA ASP A 135 9.23 0.51 -11.29
C ASP A 135 8.79 -0.95 -11.53
N GLY A 136 9.28 -1.88 -10.71
CA GLY A 136 9.08 -3.32 -10.84
C GLY A 136 10.31 -4.08 -11.35
N ALA A 137 11.33 -3.37 -11.84
CA ALA A 137 12.58 -3.97 -12.30
C ALA A 137 13.81 -3.19 -11.83
N VAL A 138 13.77 -1.86 -11.92
CA VAL A 138 14.89 -0.97 -11.61
C VAL A 138 14.53 -0.06 -10.46
N GLY A 139 15.45 0.04 -9.51
CA GLY A 139 15.43 1.06 -8.46
C GLY A 139 16.19 2.30 -8.92
N THR A 140 15.56 3.46 -8.82
CA THR A 140 16.19 4.77 -9.04
C THR A 140 16.14 5.59 -7.76
N GLU A 141 17.17 6.38 -7.53
CA GLU A 141 17.25 7.33 -6.44
C GLU A 141 17.51 8.73 -6.97
N TYR A 142 16.91 9.73 -6.33
CA TYR A 142 17.07 11.12 -6.71
C TYR A 142 16.93 12.04 -5.50
N GLY A 143 17.56 13.22 -5.59
CA GLY A 143 17.36 14.28 -4.60
C GLY A 143 15.91 14.76 -4.63
N PHE A 144 15.36 15.04 -3.46
CA PHE A 144 14.00 15.55 -3.33
C PHE A 144 14.04 16.97 -2.74
N PRO A 145 13.15 17.88 -3.14
CA PRO A 145 13.12 19.23 -2.57
C PRO A 145 12.87 19.19 -1.05
N TYR A 146 13.49 20.12 -0.32
CA TYR A 146 13.28 20.28 1.11
C TYR A 146 13.36 21.75 1.53
N SER A 147 12.62 22.11 2.58
CA SER A 147 12.57 23.48 3.10
C SER A 147 12.27 23.53 4.61
N GLY A 148 12.80 22.58 5.38
CA GLY A 148 12.50 22.48 6.82
C GLY A 148 11.12 21.92 7.13
N PHE A 149 10.58 22.29 8.29
CA PHE A 149 9.27 21.82 8.78
C PHE A 149 8.32 22.98 9.09
N PRO A 150 7.00 22.79 8.92
CA PRO A 150 6.34 21.62 8.34
C PRO A 150 6.47 21.56 6.81
N ALA A 151 6.51 20.34 6.26
CA ALA A 151 6.54 20.11 4.82
C ALA A 151 5.26 19.44 4.34
N THR A 152 4.78 19.84 3.17
CA THR A 152 3.56 19.28 2.57
C THR A 152 3.88 18.60 1.25
N PHE A 153 3.31 17.42 1.07
CA PHE A 153 3.47 16.56 -0.09
C PHE A 153 2.11 16.27 -0.70
N THR A 154 2.07 16.16 -2.02
CA THR A 154 0.93 15.64 -2.75
C THR A 154 1.20 14.19 -3.13
N VAL A 155 0.32 13.29 -2.72
CA VAL A 155 0.41 11.87 -3.06
C VAL A 155 -0.47 11.57 -4.26
N THR A 156 0.14 11.18 -5.36
CA THR A 156 -0.57 10.70 -6.56
C THR A 156 -0.48 9.16 -6.63
N PRO A 157 -1.30 8.49 -7.44
CA PRO A 157 -1.18 7.04 -7.59
C PRO A 157 0.16 6.57 -8.16
N ALA A 158 0.88 7.44 -8.86
CA ALA A 158 2.14 7.11 -9.54
C ALA A 158 3.38 7.64 -8.83
N ASP A 159 3.26 8.69 -8.03
CA ASP A 159 4.41 9.37 -7.44
C ASP A 159 4.05 10.31 -6.27
N ILE A 160 5.07 10.80 -5.57
CA ILE A 160 4.97 11.79 -4.51
C ILE A 160 5.58 13.10 -5.00
N LEU A 161 4.80 14.19 -4.94
CA LEU A 161 5.20 15.52 -5.40
C LEU A 161 5.38 16.47 -4.22
N TRP A 162 6.34 17.39 -4.34
CA TRP A 162 6.53 18.47 -3.38
C TRP A 162 5.41 19.52 -3.49
N GLY A 163 4.91 20.00 -2.35
CA GLY A 163 3.91 21.05 -2.26
C GLY A 163 2.46 20.55 -2.14
N SER A 164 1.54 21.51 -2.11
CA SER A 164 0.11 21.33 -1.82
C SER A 164 -0.74 21.51 -3.08
N ALA A 165 -0.59 20.63 -4.07
CA ALA A 165 -1.30 20.71 -5.34
C ALA A 165 -2.05 19.42 -5.63
N GLY A 166 -3.36 19.37 -5.30
CA GLY A 166 -4.23 18.24 -5.65
C GLY A 166 -5.04 17.69 -4.48
N GLY A 167 -5.59 16.49 -4.65
CA GLY A 167 -6.61 15.93 -3.75
C GLY A 167 -6.10 15.21 -2.50
N ARG A 168 -4.91 14.61 -2.51
CA ARG A 168 -4.35 13.88 -1.36
C ARG A 168 -3.08 14.58 -0.87
N MET A 169 -3.22 15.36 0.20
CA MET A 169 -2.12 16.08 0.82
C MET A 169 -1.68 15.40 2.11
N VAL A 170 -0.38 15.36 2.34
CA VAL A 170 0.25 14.86 3.56
C VAL A 170 1.16 15.94 4.10
N THR A 171 1.01 16.29 5.37
CA THR A 171 1.89 17.27 6.03
C THR A 171 2.73 16.58 7.09
N LEU A 172 4.05 16.70 6.97
CA LEU A 172 5.01 16.23 7.96
C LEU A 172 5.52 17.43 8.80
N PRO A 173 5.16 17.52 10.09
CA PRO A 173 5.68 18.55 10.99
C PRO A 173 7.07 18.21 11.57
N SER A 174 7.60 17.02 11.29
CA SER A 174 8.86 16.50 11.81
C SER A 174 9.45 15.48 10.83
N PRO A 175 10.72 15.07 11.00
CA PRO A 175 11.35 14.11 10.11
C PRO A 175 10.51 12.84 9.97
N GLY A 176 10.42 12.31 8.76
CA GLY A 176 9.53 11.21 8.46
C GLY A 176 9.75 10.59 7.09
N ALA A 177 8.90 9.64 6.76
CA ALA A 177 8.86 8.99 5.47
C ALA A 177 7.43 8.97 4.93
N VAL A 178 7.28 9.12 3.63
CA VAL A 178 6.02 8.96 2.90
C VAL A 178 6.25 7.96 1.79
N ALA A 179 5.37 6.98 1.63
CA ALA A 179 5.44 6.08 0.49
C ALA A 179 4.10 5.92 -0.20
N VAL A 180 4.16 5.72 -1.51
CA VAL A 180 3.07 5.18 -2.32
C VAL A 180 3.53 3.84 -2.89
N VAL A 181 2.68 2.83 -2.77
CA VAL A 181 2.93 1.48 -3.26
C VAL A 181 1.77 1.07 -4.12
N GLU A 182 2.10 0.55 -5.28
CA GLU A 182 1.20 -0.08 -6.21
C GLU A 182 1.54 -1.56 -6.28
N ALA A 183 0.55 -2.41 -6.05
CA ALA A 183 0.70 -3.85 -6.18
C ALA A 183 -0.34 -4.39 -7.15
N GLU A 184 0.07 -5.39 -7.94
CA GLU A 184 -0.83 -6.14 -8.79
C GLU A 184 -1.10 -7.50 -8.16
N ALA A 185 -2.34 -7.76 -7.74
CA ALA A 185 -2.75 -9.06 -7.24
C ALA A 185 -3.18 -9.99 -8.38
N LYS A 186 -2.80 -11.27 -8.27
CA LYS A 186 -3.29 -12.37 -9.12
C LYS A 186 -4.72 -12.68 -8.71
N LYS A 187 -5.65 -12.67 -9.67
CA LYS A 187 -7.01 -13.14 -9.40
C LYS A 187 -7.00 -14.66 -9.21
N ILE A 188 -7.60 -15.11 -8.10
CA ILE A 188 -7.76 -16.54 -7.79
C ILE A 188 -8.81 -17.18 -8.73
N LEU A 189 -9.78 -16.38 -9.22
CA LEU A 189 -10.81 -16.80 -10.16
C LEU A 189 -11.00 -15.75 -11.27
N GLY A 190 -10.79 -16.16 -12.52
CA GLY A 190 -10.93 -15.32 -13.71
C GLY A 190 -9.60 -14.81 -14.30
N VAL A 191 -9.62 -14.41 -15.57
CA VAL A 191 -8.44 -13.86 -16.27
C VAL A 191 -8.32 -12.37 -15.92
N GLY A 192 -7.22 -11.99 -15.27
CA GLY A 192 -6.84 -10.59 -15.06
C GLY A 192 -6.05 -10.35 -13.78
N THR A 193 -5.38 -9.20 -13.70
CA THR A 193 -4.74 -8.68 -12.49
C THR A 193 -5.64 -7.62 -11.84
N LEU A 194 -5.57 -7.50 -10.51
CA LEU A 194 -6.18 -6.38 -9.78
C LEU A 194 -5.06 -5.43 -9.36
N ARG A 195 -5.09 -4.19 -9.84
CA ARG A 195 -4.12 -3.17 -9.45
C ARG A 195 -4.66 -2.38 -8.28
N THR A 196 -3.92 -2.36 -7.18
CA THR A 196 -4.28 -1.63 -5.96
C THR A 196 -3.16 -0.68 -5.59
N VAL A 197 -3.51 0.56 -5.25
CA VAL A 197 -2.54 1.60 -4.86
C VAL A 197 -2.83 2.06 -3.45
N ARG A 198 -1.86 1.94 -2.55
CA ARG A 198 -1.95 2.39 -1.16
C ARG A 198 -0.79 3.32 -0.84
N TRP A 199 -0.99 4.19 0.14
CA TRP A 199 0.03 5.12 0.59
C TRP A 199 0.02 5.18 2.11
N ALA A 200 1.16 5.49 2.69
CA ALA A 200 1.27 5.75 4.11
C ALA A 200 2.31 6.82 4.38
N ALA A 201 2.20 7.46 5.54
CA ALA A 201 3.18 8.40 6.05
C ALA A 201 3.46 8.07 7.52
N ALA A 202 4.73 8.13 7.89
CA ALA A 202 5.17 8.02 9.28
C ALA A 202 6.10 9.18 9.61
N ARG A 203 6.04 9.66 10.85
CA ARG A 203 6.90 10.72 11.35
C ARG A 203 7.51 10.32 12.68
N ILE A 204 8.68 10.86 12.96
CA ILE A 204 9.30 10.79 14.27
C ILE A 204 8.56 11.77 15.18
N VAL A 205 8.17 11.29 16.37
CA VAL A 205 7.56 12.12 17.41
C VAL A 205 8.58 12.33 18.50
N CYS A 206 8.99 13.58 18.69
CA CYS A 206 9.83 13.98 19.82
C CYS A 206 8.96 14.23 21.07
N VAL A 207 9.57 14.22 22.26
CA VAL A 207 8.88 14.32 23.57
C VAL A 207 7.99 15.56 23.68
N GLU A 208 8.34 16.66 23.00
CA GLU A 208 7.58 17.92 22.96
C GLU A 208 6.61 18.02 21.76
N GLY A 209 6.40 16.94 21.01
CA GLY A 209 5.46 16.86 19.87
C GLY A 209 6.03 17.32 18.52
N THR A 210 7.07 18.17 18.52
CA THR A 210 7.82 18.60 17.33
C THR A 210 9.32 18.43 17.52
N CYS A 211 10.01 17.91 16.51
CA CYS A 211 11.48 17.83 16.49
C CYS A 211 12.05 19.15 15.92
N SER A 212 11.60 20.27 16.48
CA SER A 212 12.01 21.61 16.06
C SER A 212 13.48 21.82 16.40
N VAL A 213 14.26 22.22 15.40
CA VAL A 213 15.55 22.88 15.60
C VAL A 213 15.21 24.36 15.81
N ARG A 214 15.70 24.95 16.90
CA ARG A 214 15.70 26.41 17.07
C ARG A 214 16.93 27.00 16.40
#